data_AF-A0A7W4UCV7-F1
#
_entry.id   AF-A0A7W4UCV7-F1
#
_cell.length_a   1.000
_cell.length_b   1.000
_cell.length_c   1.000
_cell.angle_alpha   90.00
_cell.angle_beta   90.00
_cell.angle_gamma   90.00
#
_symmetry.space_group_name_H-M   'P 1'
#
loop_
_entity.id
_entity.type
_entity.pdbx_description
1 polymer ?
#
loop_
_entity_poly.entity_id
_entity_poly.type
_entity_poly.pdbx_seq_one_letter_code
_entity_poly.pdbx_strand_id
1 'polypeptide(L)'
;MSDDSAGTAVTSPVPRRLWDRYVRTAPSPPLAPIRARLWPGGKAVTWDSLDSATRAAVLDQYKVYVEGADRISARRGVANSFFLALNTAVVTLVGIVAEHPVRISAVMILAPWLALVVQCLAWFWILRSYRQLSSAKYAVIGAIEEALPSSPWWRAEWSALGGGTDSTRYWPFSHVEQLIPALFAGVYSLGFLLLAVR
;
A
#
# COMPACT_ATOMS: atom_id res chain seq x y z
N MET A 1 35.21 2.71 -49.71
CA MET A 1 34.27 3.69 -50.27
C MET A 1 32.88 3.26 -49.80
N SER A 2 32.32 3.99 -48.81
CA SER A 2 30.88 4.24 -48.53
C SER A 2 29.85 3.10 -48.71
N ASP A 3 28.87 2.86 -47.85
CA ASP A 3 28.37 3.54 -46.65
C ASP A 3 27.28 2.64 -46.02
N ASP A 4 27.13 2.78 -44.71
CA ASP A 4 25.88 2.79 -43.93
C ASP A 4 24.56 2.26 -44.52
N SER A 5 23.95 1.32 -43.79
CA SER A 5 22.58 1.55 -43.30
C SER A 5 22.35 0.82 -41.98
N ALA A 6 22.35 1.61 -40.90
CA ALA A 6 22.06 1.24 -39.53
C ALA A 6 20.65 0.66 -39.35
N GLY A 7 20.56 -0.57 -38.87
CA GLY A 7 19.37 -1.10 -38.22
C GLY A 7 19.29 -0.51 -36.82
N THR A 8 18.41 0.49 -36.64
CA THR A 8 18.11 1.12 -35.36
C THR A 8 17.61 0.08 -34.34
N ALA A 9 18.48 -0.32 -33.42
CA ALA A 9 18.09 -0.99 -32.19
C ALA A 9 17.23 -0.02 -31.37
N VAL A 10 15.91 -0.24 -31.37
CA VAL A 10 14.97 0.47 -30.50
C VAL A 10 15.31 0.13 -29.05
N THR A 11 16.08 1.00 -28.41
CA THR A 11 16.32 0.97 -26.98
C THR A 11 15.00 1.27 -26.28
N SER A 12 14.28 0.25 -25.82
CA SER A 12 13.18 0.49 -24.88
C SER A 12 13.79 1.09 -23.61
N PRO A 13 13.41 2.31 -23.19
CA PRO A 13 13.92 2.82 -21.93
C PRO A 13 13.37 1.92 -20.82
N VAL A 14 14.18 1.67 -19.81
CA VAL A 14 13.85 0.80 -18.67
C VAL A 14 12.84 1.38 -17.64
N PRO A 15 12.18 2.57 -17.73
CA PRO A 15 11.43 3.06 -16.57
C PRO A 15 10.03 2.46 -16.41
N ARG A 16 9.36 1.97 -17.47
CA ARG A 16 7.96 1.52 -17.35
C ARG A 16 7.78 0.27 -16.49
N ARG A 17 8.63 -0.76 -16.68
CA ARG A 17 8.47 -2.04 -15.96
C ARG A 17 8.74 -1.94 -14.46
N LEU A 18 9.69 -1.10 -14.04
CA LEU A 18 10.00 -0.92 -12.61
C LEU A 18 8.97 0.02 -11.96
N TRP A 19 8.56 1.11 -12.63
CA TRP A 19 7.51 2.01 -12.15
C TRP A 19 6.16 1.30 -11.99
N ASP A 20 5.76 0.47 -12.96
CA ASP A 20 4.53 -0.33 -12.87
C ASP A 20 4.59 -1.36 -11.73
N ARG A 21 5.77 -1.93 -11.44
CA ARG A 21 5.93 -2.89 -10.33
C ARG A 21 5.92 -2.22 -8.97
N TYR A 22 6.56 -1.07 -8.86
CA TYR A 22 6.93 -0.49 -7.57
C TYR A 22 6.07 0.69 -7.16
N VAL A 23 5.55 1.46 -8.11
CA VAL A 23 4.78 2.68 -7.84
C VAL A 23 3.30 2.51 -8.15
N ARG A 24 2.93 1.81 -9.23
CA ARG A 24 1.52 1.66 -9.62
C ARG A 24 0.72 0.85 -8.59
N THR A 25 -0.40 1.37 -8.11
CA THR A 25 -1.28 0.70 -7.14
C THR A 25 -1.65 -0.70 -7.65
N ALA A 26 -1.12 -1.74 -7.00
CA ALA A 26 -1.50 -3.11 -7.36
C ALA A 26 -3.02 -3.25 -7.18
N PRO A 27 -3.75 -3.72 -8.20
CA PRO A 27 -5.19 -3.97 -8.10
C PRO A 27 -5.46 -5.06 -7.07
N SER A 28 -6.70 -5.16 -6.61
CA SER A 28 -7.13 -6.28 -5.76
C SER A 28 -6.75 -7.60 -6.43
N PRO A 29 -6.25 -8.60 -5.66
CA PRO A 29 -5.78 -9.84 -6.25
C PRO A 29 -6.91 -10.57 -6.98
N PRO A 30 -6.60 -11.26 -8.09
CA PRO A 30 -7.60 -12.00 -8.84
C PRO A 30 -8.20 -13.11 -7.98
N LEU A 31 -9.53 -13.26 -8.03
CA LEU A 31 -10.26 -14.20 -7.19
C LEU A 31 -10.19 -15.64 -7.68
N ALA A 32 -10.05 -15.86 -8.99
CA ALA A 32 -9.97 -17.19 -9.59
C ALA A 32 -8.90 -18.09 -8.94
N PRO A 33 -7.64 -17.66 -8.76
CA PRO A 33 -6.64 -18.49 -8.08
C PRO A 33 -6.93 -18.69 -6.59
N ILE A 34 -7.59 -17.73 -5.93
CA ILE A 34 -8.00 -17.86 -4.53
C ILE A 34 -9.06 -18.94 -4.40
N ARG A 35 -10.15 -18.86 -5.18
CA ARG A 35 -11.24 -19.84 -5.20
C ARG A 35 -10.74 -21.25 -5.51
N ALA A 36 -9.81 -21.38 -6.46
CA ALA A 36 -9.23 -22.67 -6.85
C ALA A 36 -8.35 -23.32 -5.76
N ARG A 37 -7.84 -22.53 -4.79
CA ARG A 37 -6.94 -23.02 -3.74
C ARG A 37 -7.53 -23.00 -2.33
N LEU A 38 -8.67 -22.34 -2.14
CA LEU A 38 -9.30 -22.18 -0.83
C LEU A 38 -9.86 -23.50 -0.31
N TRP A 39 -10.51 -24.27 -1.19
CA TRP A 39 -11.17 -25.52 -0.84
C TRP A 39 -10.33 -26.73 -1.27
N PRO A 40 -10.32 -27.83 -0.49
CA PRO A 40 -9.68 -29.07 -0.90
C PRO A 40 -10.18 -29.54 -2.27
N GLY A 41 -9.26 -29.88 -3.17
CA GLY A 41 -9.59 -30.31 -4.53
C GLY A 41 -10.11 -29.20 -5.46
N GLY A 42 -10.08 -27.93 -5.03
CA GLY A 42 -10.41 -26.76 -5.87
C GLY A 42 -11.88 -26.64 -6.26
N LYS A 43 -12.77 -27.43 -5.66
CA LYS A 43 -14.22 -27.37 -5.90
C LYS A 43 -14.86 -26.42 -4.91
N ALA A 44 -15.66 -25.48 -5.42
CA ALA A 44 -16.47 -24.62 -4.55
C ALA A 44 -17.44 -25.47 -3.73
N VAL A 45 -17.61 -25.09 -2.47
CA VAL A 45 -18.45 -25.80 -1.50
C VAL A 45 -19.68 -24.94 -1.18
N THR A 46 -20.84 -25.55 -1.02
CA THR A 46 -22.06 -24.87 -0.56
C THR A 46 -22.30 -25.15 0.92
N TRP A 47 -22.86 -24.18 1.65
CA TRP A 47 -23.17 -24.33 3.08
C TRP A 47 -23.97 -25.61 3.39
N ASP A 48 -24.96 -25.91 2.55
CA ASP A 48 -25.85 -27.06 2.73
C ASP A 48 -25.16 -28.40 2.49
N SER A 49 -24.08 -28.42 1.70
CA SER A 49 -23.31 -29.65 1.42
C SER A 49 -22.35 -30.05 2.54
N LEU A 50 -22.06 -29.15 3.49
CA LEU A 50 -21.14 -29.38 4.60
C LEU A 50 -21.82 -30.09 5.77
N ASP A 51 -21.13 -31.02 6.42
CA ASP A 51 -21.56 -31.57 7.70
C ASP A 51 -21.43 -30.54 8.84
N SER A 52 -22.01 -30.84 10.01
CA SER A 52 -22.01 -29.93 11.15
C SER A 52 -20.61 -29.61 11.66
N ALA A 53 -19.71 -30.60 11.68
CA ALA A 53 -18.32 -30.42 12.11
C ALA A 53 -17.54 -29.48 11.18
N THR A 54 -17.66 -29.66 9.86
CA THR A 54 -16.99 -28.81 8.88
C THR A 54 -17.56 -27.40 8.89
N ARG A 55 -18.88 -27.24 9.03
CA ARG A 55 -19.50 -25.89 9.18
C ARG A 55 -18.92 -25.14 10.37
N ALA A 56 -18.77 -25.80 11.52
CA ALA A 56 -18.16 -25.21 12.70
C ALA A 56 -16.69 -24.81 12.44
N ALA A 57 -15.90 -25.71 11.85
CA ALA A 57 -14.50 -25.44 11.51
C ALA A 57 -14.33 -24.26 10.54
N VAL A 58 -15.15 -24.18 9.49
CA VAL A 58 -15.15 -23.07 8.53
C VAL A 58 -15.50 -21.75 9.21
N LEU A 59 -16.52 -21.76 10.08
CA LEU A 59 -16.95 -20.56 10.81
C LEU A 59 -15.85 -20.07 11.78
N ASP A 60 -15.16 -20.98 12.47
CA ASP A 60 -14.07 -20.61 13.37
C ASP A 60 -12.82 -20.14 12.60
N GLN A 61 -12.49 -20.79 11.48
CA GLN A 61 -11.44 -20.30 10.59
C GLN A 61 -11.76 -18.91 10.03
N TYR A 62 -13.02 -18.67 9.65
CA TYR A 62 -13.50 -17.37 9.20
C TYR A 62 -13.30 -16.30 10.27
N LYS A 63 -13.75 -16.53 11.52
CA LYS A 63 -13.58 -15.59 12.64
C LYS A 63 -12.11 -15.23 12.87
N VAL A 64 -11.24 -16.25 12.99
CA VAL A 64 -9.80 -16.05 13.22
C VAL A 64 -9.16 -15.29 12.06
N TYR A 65 -9.57 -15.57 10.83
CA TYR A 65 -8.99 -14.92 9.65
C TYR A 65 -9.46 -13.47 9.49
N VAL A 66 -10.73 -13.17 9.77
CA VAL A 66 -11.28 -11.81 9.82
C VAL A 66 -10.56 -10.99 10.89
N GLU A 67 -10.42 -11.53 12.10
CA GLU A 67 -9.68 -10.85 13.17
C GLU A 67 -8.21 -10.62 12.77
N GLY A 68 -7.57 -11.61 12.14
CA GLY A 68 -6.21 -11.47 11.63
C GLY A 68 -6.07 -10.40 10.54
N ALA A 69 -7.08 -10.23 9.70
CA ALA A 69 -7.11 -9.17 8.68
C ALA A 69 -7.27 -7.78 9.33
N ASP A 70 -8.16 -7.65 10.31
CA ASP A 70 -8.37 -6.42 11.05
C ASP A 70 -7.12 -5.99 11.83
N ARG A 71 -6.45 -6.92 12.52
CA ARG A 71 -5.17 -6.66 13.22
C ARG A 71 -4.09 -6.11 12.29
N ILE A 72 -4.06 -6.49 11.01
CA ILE A 72 -3.09 -5.94 10.04
C ILE A 72 -3.48 -4.51 9.65
N SER A 73 -4.77 -4.25 9.44
CA SER A 73 -5.28 -2.89 9.23
C SER A 73 -4.94 -1.98 10.42
N ALA A 74 -5.08 -2.47 11.66
CA ALA A 74 -4.67 -1.74 12.86
C ALA A 74 -3.15 -1.48 12.89
N ARG A 75 -2.32 -2.47 12.54
CA ARG A 75 -0.85 -2.29 12.44
C ARG A 75 -0.45 -1.23 11.41
N ARG A 76 -1.17 -1.13 10.28
CA ARG A 76 -0.97 -0.06 9.30
C ARG A 76 -1.24 1.31 9.94
N GLY A 77 -2.31 1.44 10.71
CA GLY A 77 -2.64 2.67 11.45
C GLY A 77 -1.55 3.08 12.44
N VAL A 78 -1.05 2.12 13.24
CA VAL A 78 0.06 2.38 14.18
C VAL A 78 1.33 2.82 13.45
N ALA A 79 1.70 2.14 12.37
CA ALA A 79 2.86 2.51 11.56
C ALA A 79 2.71 3.93 10.99
N ASN A 80 1.54 4.27 10.46
CA ASN A 80 1.25 5.60 9.94
C ASN A 80 1.43 6.69 11.00
N SER A 81 0.86 6.50 12.19
CA SER A 81 0.97 7.45 13.30
C SER A 81 2.42 7.60 13.78
N PHE A 82 3.20 6.51 13.83
CA PHE A 82 4.61 6.55 14.19
C PHE A 82 5.42 7.44 13.24
N PHE A 83 5.30 7.21 11.93
CA PHE A 83 6.03 8.03 10.95
C PHE A 83 5.54 9.48 10.93
N LEU A 84 4.25 9.73 11.10
CA LEU A 84 3.73 11.09 11.20
C LEU A 84 4.34 11.83 12.41
N ALA A 85 4.38 11.20 13.58
CA ALA A 85 5.01 11.77 14.77
C ALA A 85 6.50 12.05 14.56
N LEU A 86 7.22 11.10 13.96
CA LEU A 86 8.64 11.26 13.63
C LEU A 86 8.88 12.45 12.70
N ASN A 87 8.13 12.57 11.61
CA ASN A 87 8.31 13.64 10.64
C ASN A 87 7.92 15.01 11.22
N THR A 88 6.86 15.07 12.04
CA THR A 88 6.49 16.29 12.78
C THR A 88 7.61 16.72 13.72
N ALA A 89 8.22 15.79 14.47
CA ALA A 89 9.34 16.12 15.35
C ALA A 89 10.55 16.67 14.58
N VAL A 90 10.87 16.10 13.42
CA VAL A 90 11.92 16.61 12.53
C VAL A 90 11.59 18.02 12.05
N VAL A 91 10.38 18.26 11.56
CA VAL A 91 9.97 19.59 11.08
C VAL A 91 10.06 20.63 12.19
N THR A 92 9.61 20.30 13.40
CA THR A 92 9.73 21.17 14.58
C THR A 92 11.20 21.50 14.88
N LEU A 93 12.08 20.50 14.89
CA LEU A 93 13.51 20.72 15.15
C LEU A 93 14.15 21.60 14.08
N VAL A 94 13.82 21.37 12.81
CA VAL A 94 14.30 22.21 11.69
C VAL A 94 13.81 23.64 11.83
N GLY A 95 12.55 23.84 12.22
CA GLY A 95 11.98 25.18 12.47
C GLY A 95 12.73 25.93 13.56
N ILE A 96 13.05 25.27 14.67
CA ILE A 96 13.83 25.87 15.77
C ILE A 96 15.25 26.24 15.31
N VAL A 97 15.93 25.34 14.59
CA VAL A 97 17.30 25.60 14.10
C VAL A 97 17.32 26.73 13.07
N ALA A 98 16.26 26.87 12.27
CA ALA A 98 16.16 27.94 11.28
C ALA A 98 16.12 29.36 11.88
N GLU A 99 15.74 29.52 13.15
CA GLU A 99 15.77 30.82 13.86
C GLU A 99 17.19 31.30 14.17
N HIS A 100 18.17 30.38 14.21
CA HIS A 100 19.58 30.68 14.46
C HIS A 100 20.41 30.34 13.22
N PRO A 101 20.52 31.27 12.24
CA PRO A 101 21.18 30.99 10.97
C PRO A 101 22.68 30.77 11.15
N VAL A 102 23.09 29.51 11.24
CA VAL A 102 24.49 29.09 11.16
C VAL A 102 24.85 28.92 9.69
N ARG A 103 26.03 29.40 9.27
CA ARG A 103 26.57 29.09 7.94
C ARG A 103 26.96 27.62 7.89
N ILE A 104 26.08 26.78 7.35
CA ILE A 104 26.30 25.35 7.15
C ILE A 104 26.54 25.13 5.66
N SER A 105 27.60 24.43 5.29
CA SER A 105 27.85 24.11 3.89
C SER A 105 26.77 23.16 3.34
N ALA A 106 26.40 23.32 2.06
CA ALA A 106 25.44 22.44 1.39
C ALA A 106 25.80 20.95 1.50
N VAL A 107 27.11 20.64 1.53
CA VAL A 107 27.61 19.26 1.67
C VAL A 107 27.27 18.67 3.04
N MET A 108 27.31 19.48 4.11
CA MET A 108 26.98 19.02 5.47
C MET A 108 25.49 18.70 5.65
N ILE A 109 24.59 19.41 4.94
CA ILE A 109 23.14 19.16 5.00
C ILE A 109 22.66 18.08 4.01
N LEU A 110 23.51 17.64 3.08
CA LEU A 110 23.16 16.61 2.10
C LEU A 110 22.86 15.26 2.76
N ALA A 111 23.73 14.82 3.68
CA ALA A 111 23.55 13.56 4.39
C ALA A 111 22.24 13.48 5.21
N PRO A 112 21.89 14.46 6.07
CA PRO A 112 20.61 14.42 6.79
C PRO A 112 19.41 14.57 5.85
N TRP A 113 19.48 15.38 4.80
CA TRP A 113 18.42 15.45 3.79
C TRP A 113 18.17 14.09 3.14
N LEU A 114 19.23 13.41 2.70
CA LEU A 114 19.11 12.09 2.08
C LEU A 114 18.49 11.07 3.04
N ALA A 115 18.88 11.09 4.31
CA ALA A 115 18.29 10.24 5.34
C ALA A 115 16.78 10.48 5.49
N LEU A 116 16.34 11.74 5.49
CA LEU A 116 14.92 12.10 5.58
C LEU A 116 14.12 11.65 4.35
N VAL A 117 14.68 11.81 3.14
CA VAL A 117 14.04 11.36 1.90
C VAL A 117 13.94 9.83 1.88
N VAL A 118 15.01 9.12 2.22
CA VAL A 118 15.01 7.64 2.30
C VAL A 118 13.99 7.15 3.32
N GLN A 119 13.86 7.84 4.47
CA GLN A 119 12.86 7.51 5.48
C GLN A 119 11.42 7.71 4.97
N CYS A 120 11.15 8.79 4.21
CA CYS A 120 9.85 9.01 3.57
C CYS A 120 9.52 7.92 2.55
N LEU A 121 10.52 7.48 1.77
CA LEU A 121 10.36 6.35 0.86
C LEU A 121 10.03 5.08 1.66
N ALA A 122 10.81 4.75 2.68
CA ALA A 122 10.57 3.58 3.52
C ALA A 122 9.14 3.56 4.10
N TRP A 123 8.66 4.71 4.60
CA TRP A 123 7.29 4.87 5.06
C TRP A 123 6.25 4.53 3.98
N PHE A 124 6.39 5.11 2.78
CA PHE A 124 5.52 4.83 1.64
C PHE A 124 5.45 3.33 1.32
N TRP A 125 6.60 2.67 1.26
CA TRP A 125 6.69 1.24 0.95
C TRP A 125 6.07 0.35 2.01
N ILE A 126 6.23 0.70 3.29
CA ILE A 126 5.62 -0.02 4.41
C ILE A 126 4.10 0.07 4.33
N LEU A 127 3.53 1.27 4.15
CA LEU A 127 2.07 1.44 4.02
C LEU A 127 1.52 0.68 2.81
N ARG A 128 2.23 0.73 1.69
CA ARG A 128 1.87 0.00 0.46
C ARG A 128 1.86 -1.52 0.69
N SER A 129 2.86 -2.06 1.37
CA SER A 129 2.95 -3.48 1.71
C SER A 129 1.76 -3.92 2.56
N TYR A 130 1.45 -3.16 3.62
CA TYR A 130 0.27 -3.42 4.45
C TYR A 130 -1.02 -3.40 3.65
N ARG A 131 -1.22 -2.41 2.77
CA ARG A 131 -2.39 -2.34 1.90
C ARG A 131 -2.53 -3.58 1.02
N GLN A 132 -1.46 -4.00 0.36
CA GLN A 132 -1.47 -5.18 -0.51
C GLN A 132 -1.84 -6.45 0.26
N LEU A 133 -1.23 -6.63 1.44
CA LEU A 133 -1.52 -7.79 2.30
C LEU A 133 -2.96 -7.79 2.81
N SER A 134 -3.45 -6.64 3.28
CA SER A 134 -4.85 -6.49 3.70
C SER A 134 -5.80 -6.80 2.54
N SER A 135 -5.59 -6.24 1.35
CA SER A 135 -6.42 -6.52 0.18
C SER A 135 -6.46 -8.01 -0.18
N ALA A 136 -5.33 -8.71 -0.08
CA ALA A 136 -5.29 -10.16 -0.30
C ALA A 136 -6.07 -10.94 0.77
N LYS A 137 -5.95 -10.57 2.04
CA LYS A 137 -6.70 -11.19 3.13
C LYS A 137 -8.21 -10.98 2.97
N TYR A 138 -8.65 -9.76 2.66
CA TYR A 138 -10.07 -9.49 2.44
C TYR A 138 -10.63 -10.23 1.21
N ALA A 139 -9.84 -10.42 0.14
CA ALA A 139 -10.26 -11.27 -0.98
C ALA A 139 -10.45 -12.75 -0.58
N VAL A 140 -9.60 -13.27 0.31
CA VAL A 140 -9.77 -14.63 0.87
C VAL A 140 -11.00 -14.70 1.78
N ILE A 141 -11.24 -13.69 2.62
CA ILE A 141 -12.45 -13.58 3.46
C ILE A 141 -13.70 -13.64 2.58
N GLY A 142 -13.76 -12.86 1.50
CA GLY A 142 -14.88 -12.88 0.59
C GLY A 142 -15.11 -14.24 -0.09
N ALA A 143 -14.03 -14.92 -0.47
CA ALA A 143 -14.13 -16.28 -1.02
C ALA A 143 -14.62 -17.32 0.01
N ILE A 144 -14.37 -17.12 1.31
CA ILE A 144 -14.95 -17.93 2.39
C ILE A 144 -16.44 -17.60 2.55
N GLU A 145 -16.81 -16.31 2.54
CA GLU A 145 -18.21 -15.87 2.64
C GLU A 145 -19.11 -16.37 1.50
N GLU A 146 -18.55 -16.75 0.35
CA GLU A 146 -19.30 -17.40 -0.74
C GLU A 146 -19.89 -18.75 -0.29
N ALA A 147 -19.25 -19.47 0.63
CA ALA A 147 -19.73 -20.73 1.19
C ALA A 147 -20.54 -20.57 2.49
N LEU A 148 -20.52 -19.39 3.11
CA LEU A 148 -21.29 -19.10 4.32
C LEU A 148 -22.75 -18.75 3.98
N PRO A 149 -23.69 -18.94 4.92
CA PRO A 149 -25.12 -18.70 4.67
C PRO A 149 -25.42 -17.21 4.47
N SER A 150 -24.55 -16.33 4.97
CA SER A 150 -24.61 -14.90 4.74
C SER A 150 -23.23 -14.38 4.35
N SER A 151 -23.22 -13.27 3.61
CA SER A 151 -22.00 -12.62 3.12
C SER A 151 -22.09 -11.10 3.34
N PRO A 152 -21.96 -10.66 4.60
CA PRO A 152 -22.12 -9.26 4.94
C PRO A 152 -21.07 -8.37 4.27
N TRP A 153 -19.81 -8.80 4.26
CA TRP A 153 -18.73 -7.99 3.73
C TRP A 153 -18.67 -8.04 2.20
N TRP A 154 -18.67 -9.25 1.64
CA TRP A 154 -18.38 -9.49 0.22
C TRP A 154 -19.56 -9.21 -0.71
N ARG A 155 -20.78 -9.60 -0.33
CA ARG A 155 -21.98 -9.34 -1.14
C ARG A 155 -22.68 -8.06 -0.75
N ALA A 156 -22.91 -7.81 0.55
CA ALA A 156 -23.70 -6.66 0.97
C ALA A 156 -22.88 -5.36 0.98
N GLU A 157 -21.81 -5.28 1.77
CA GLU A 157 -21.01 -4.05 1.92
C GLU A 157 -20.30 -3.67 0.62
N TRP A 158 -19.60 -4.60 -0.04
CA TRP A 158 -18.90 -4.31 -1.29
C TRP A 158 -19.84 -3.81 -2.40
N SER A 159 -21.05 -4.37 -2.49
CA SER A 159 -22.08 -3.89 -3.43
C SER A 159 -22.58 -2.50 -3.06
N ALA A 160 -22.83 -2.23 -1.77
CA ALA A 160 -23.23 -0.92 -1.28
C ALA A 160 -22.19 0.17 -1.61
N LEU A 161 -20.90 -0.16 -1.45
CA LEU A 161 -19.76 0.71 -1.78
C LEU A 161 -19.51 0.85 -3.29
N GLY A 162 -20.34 0.26 -4.16
CA GLY A 162 -20.25 0.43 -5.61
C GLY A 162 -19.21 -0.47 -6.28
N GLY A 163 -18.86 -1.60 -5.67
CA GLY A 163 -18.07 -2.67 -6.30
C GLY A 163 -16.65 -2.27 -6.73
N GLY A 164 -16.15 -1.14 -6.25
CA GLY A 164 -14.88 -0.54 -6.68
C GLY A 164 -14.94 0.18 -8.04
N THR A 165 -16.11 0.25 -8.68
CA THR A 165 -16.29 0.98 -9.95
C THR A 165 -16.80 2.40 -9.76
N ASP A 166 -17.49 2.67 -8.64
CA ASP A 166 -18.06 3.99 -8.33
C ASP A 166 -17.23 4.71 -7.28
N SER A 167 -16.26 5.51 -7.71
CA SER A 167 -15.38 6.28 -6.81
C SER A 167 -16.11 7.41 -6.07
N THR A 168 -17.36 7.73 -6.44
CA THR A 168 -18.17 8.74 -5.74
C THR A 168 -18.79 8.21 -4.45
N ARG A 169 -18.99 6.89 -4.36
CA ARG A 169 -19.54 6.23 -3.16
C ARG A 169 -18.50 5.97 -2.08
N TYR A 170 -17.28 5.63 -2.49
CA TYR A 170 -16.21 5.33 -1.55
C TYR A 170 -14.85 5.76 -2.11
N TRP A 171 -14.23 6.72 -1.43
CA TRP A 171 -12.88 7.14 -1.73
C TRP A 171 -11.90 6.40 -0.82
N PRO A 172 -11.02 5.52 -1.34
CA PRO A 172 -10.20 4.69 -0.47
C PRO A 172 -9.17 5.52 0.28
N PHE A 173 -9.28 5.52 1.62
CA PHE A 173 -8.42 6.25 2.55
C PHE A 173 -6.92 6.03 2.30
N SER A 174 -6.55 4.85 1.80
CA SER A 174 -5.15 4.51 1.51
C SER A 174 -4.48 5.33 0.42
N HIS A 175 -5.21 6.03 -0.45
CA HIS A 175 -4.61 6.97 -1.39
C HIS A 175 -4.08 8.21 -0.66
N VAL A 176 -4.83 8.70 0.34
CA VAL A 176 -4.42 9.83 1.18
C VAL A 176 -3.22 9.46 2.04
N GLU A 177 -3.25 8.29 2.69
CA GLU A 177 -2.12 7.79 3.50
C GLU A 177 -0.81 7.71 2.70
N GLN A 178 -0.88 7.35 1.41
CA GLN A 178 0.29 7.27 0.53
C GLN A 178 0.77 8.62 -0.01
N LEU A 179 -0.06 9.66 0.03
CA LEU A 179 0.32 11.02 -0.38
C LEU A 179 1.18 11.72 0.69
N ILE A 180 0.92 11.44 1.97
CA ILE A 180 1.59 12.12 3.09
C ILE A 180 3.12 11.97 3.06
N PRO A 181 3.73 10.78 2.85
CA PRO A 181 5.19 10.66 2.74
C PRO A 181 5.78 11.49 1.60
N ALA A 182 5.07 11.59 0.46
CA ALA A 182 5.52 12.38 -0.68
C ALA A 182 5.49 13.88 -0.38
N LEU A 183 4.48 14.35 0.38
CA LEU A 183 4.43 15.74 0.84
C LEU A 183 5.62 16.08 1.77
N PHE A 184 5.93 15.23 2.75
CA PHE A 184 7.10 15.45 3.61
C PHE A 184 8.41 15.43 2.83
N ALA A 185 8.60 14.49 1.91
CA ALA A 185 9.78 14.46 1.03
C ALA A 185 9.90 15.75 0.20
N GLY A 186 8.77 16.29 -0.30
CA GLY A 186 8.71 17.57 -0.98
C GLY A 186 9.12 18.76 -0.10
N VAL A 187 8.60 18.82 1.13
CA VAL A 187 8.97 19.85 2.13
C VAL A 187 10.46 19.79 2.46
N TYR A 188 11.03 18.60 2.72
CA TYR A 188 12.45 18.45 3.00
C TYR A 188 13.33 18.84 1.81
N SER A 189 12.91 18.50 0.59
CA SER A 189 13.64 18.89 -0.63
C SER A 189 13.61 20.39 -0.86
N LEU A 190 12.45 21.04 -0.64
CA LEU A 190 12.35 22.49 -0.70
C LEU A 190 13.26 23.16 0.34
N GLY A 191 13.24 22.68 1.58
CA GLY A 191 14.10 23.19 2.65
C GLY A 191 15.60 23.06 2.32
N PHE A 192 16.02 21.91 1.79
CA PHE A 192 17.40 21.70 1.36
C PHE A 192 17.80 22.68 0.24
N LEU A 193 16.95 22.87 -0.78
CA LEU A 193 17.22 23.80 -1.88
C LEU A 193 17.36 25.25 -1.39
N LEU A 194 16.48 25.70 -0.49
CA LEU A 194 16.52 27.05 0.07
C LEU A 194 17.80 27.30 0.89
N LEU A 195 18.31 26.29 1.58
CA LEU A 195 19.56 26.38 2.35
C LEU A 195 20.80 26.24 1.47
N ALA A 196 20.76 25.40 0.43
CA ALA A 196 21.90 25.16 -0.46
C ALA A 196 22.20 26.31 -1.43
N VAL A 197 21.19 27.12 -1.77
CA VAL A 197 21.33 28.32 -2.62
C VAL A 197 21.82 29.54 -1.84
N ARG A 198 21.84 29.47 -0.50
CA ARG A 198 22.19 30.57 0.40
C ARG A 198 23.69 30.63 0.69
#